data_AF-A0A3N4RVA3-F1
#
_entry.id   AF-A0A3N4RVA3-F1
#
_cell.length_a   1.000
_cell.length_b   1.000
_cell.length_c   1.000
_cell.angle_alpha   90.00
_cell.angle_beta   90.00
_cell.angle_gamma   90.00
#
_symmetry.space_group_name_H-M   'P 1'
#
loop_
_entity.id
_entity.type
_entity.pdbx_description
1 polymer ?
#
loop_
_entity_poly.entity_id
_entity_poly.type
_entity_poly.pdbx_seq_one_letter_code
_entity_poly.pdbx_strand_id
1 'polypeptide(L)'
;MEEPPFGVLLTASGDRGLDLVQAVRSVTRLSAWRSRQLLDAAPTTLIAETWFERAEQAARRLNELGANAKLACRWCERVMSPEDCPVEPEPCSSPYMSPDGCPASRPRGNA
;
A
#
# COMPACT_ATOMS: atom_id res chain seq x y z
N MET A 1 5.55 4.21 21.09
CA MET A 1 5.31 5.23 20.05
C MET A 1 4.45 4.55 19.01
N GLU A 2 3.21 5.00 18.85
CA GLU A 2 2.23 4.35 17.95
C GLU A 2 2.53 4.79 16.51
N GLU A 3 2.82 3.84 15.62
CA GLU A 3 3.05 4.14 14.21
C GLU A 3 1.70 4.27 13.48
N PRO A 4 1.56 5.22 12.54
CA PRO A 4 0.30 5.42 11.83
C PRO A 4 -0.09 4.17 11.03
N PRO A 5 -1.38 3.80 11.03
CA PRO A 5 -1.87 2.70 10.21
C PRO A 5 -1.83 3.08 8.72
N PHE A 6 -1.30 2.18 7.91
CA PHE A 6 -1.28 2.24 6.46
C PHE A 6 -2.13 1.13 5.86
N GLY A 7 -2.87 1.46 4.81
CA GLY A 7 -3.52 0.51 3.93
C GLY A 7 -2.69 0.22 2.69
N VAL A 8 -3.00 -0.89 2.02
CA VAL A 8 -2.47 -1.23 0.70
C VAL A 8 -3.63 -1.20 -0.28
N LEU A 9 -3.56 -0.29 -1.24
CA LEU A 9 -4.50 -0.17 -2.34
C LEU A 9 -3.92 -0.82 -3.58
N LEU A 10 -4.67 -1.70 -4.23
CA LEU A 10 -4.38 -2.19 -5.56
C LEU A 10 -5.09 -1.30 -6.57
N THR A 11 -4.34 -0.58 -7.40
CA THR A 11 -4.89 0.27 -8.45
C THR A 11 -5.09 -0.50 -9.76
N ALA A 12 -4.16 -1.39 -10.09
CA ALA A 12 -4.26 -2.27 -11.25
C ALA A 12 -3.69 -3.66 -10.93
N SER A 13 -4.46 -4.69 -11.26
CA SER A 13 -3.95 -6.05 -11.37
C SER A 13 -3.43 -6.23 -12.79
N GLY A 14 -2.10 -6.17 -12.98
CA GLY A 14 -1.48 -6.38 -14.29
C GLY A 14 -1.62 -7.84 -14.74
N ASP A 15 -0.51 -8.58 -14.82
CA ASP A 15 -0.58 -10.00 -15.14
C ASP A 15 -1.18 -10.79 -13.97
N ARG A 16 -2.35 -11.39 -14.17
CA ARG A 16 -3.13 -12.10 -13.14
C ARG A 16 -2.63 -13.53 -12.96
N GLY A 17 -1.31 -13.69 -12.93
CA GLY A 17 -0.64 -14.96 -12.70
C GLY A 17 -0.96 -15.55 -11.32
N LEU A 18 -0.75 -16.87 -11.19
CA LEU A 18 -0.93 -17.58 -9.92
C LEU A 18 -0.06 -16.98 -8.80
N ASP A 19 1.12 -16.46 -9.13
CA ASP A 19 2.03 -15.83 -8.17
C ASP A 19 1.43 -14.58 -7.53
N LEU A 20 0.74 -13.74 -8.31
CA LEU A 20 0.07 -12.55 -7.78
C LEU A 20 -1.10 -12.94 -6.87
N VAL A 21 -1.87 -13.95 -7.25
CA VAL A 21 -2.92 -14.52 -6.40
C VAL A 21 -2.33 -15.03 -5.09
N GLN A 22 -1.22 -15.77 -5.14
CA GLN A 22 -0.54 -16.27 -3.94
C GLN A 22 -0.02 -15.14 -3.05
N ALA A 23 0.55 -14.08 -3.62
CA ALA A 23 0.99 -12.90 -2.88
C ALA A 23 -0.19 -12.23 -2.15
N VAL A 24 -1.30 -11.96 -2.85
CA VAL A 24 -2.51 -11.40 -2.25
C VAL A 24 -3.06 -12.33 -1.16
N ARG A 25 -3.02 -13.65 -1.35
CA ARG A 25 -3.44 -14.61 -0.31
C ARG A 25 -2.54 -14.56 0.93
N SER A 26 -1.22 -14.46 0.76
CA SER A 26 -0.28 -14.38 1.89
C SER A 26 -0.56 -13.14 2.74
N VAL A 27 -0.88 -12.03 2.07
CA VAL A 27 -1.15 -10.74 2.68
C VAL A 27 -2.55 -10.68 3.33
N THR A 28 -3.59 -11.05 2.58
CA THR A 28 -5.01 -10.91 3.00
C THR A 28 -5.58 -12.13 3.72
N ARG A 29 -4.87 -13.28 3.68
CA ARG A 29 -5.32 -14.59 4.17
C ARG A 29 -6.63 -15.10 3.58
N LEU A 30 -7.05 -14.54 2.44
CA LEU A 30 -8.24 -14.98 1.73
C LEU A 30 -7.99 -16.28 0.93
N SER A 31 -9.07 -16.92 0.51
CA SER A 31 -9.04 -18.04 -0.45
C SER A 31 -8.57 -17.56 -1.83
N ALA A 32 -7.96 -18.43 -2.65
CA ALA A 32 -7.53 -18.09 -4.02
C ALA A 32 -8.63 -17.46 -4.87
N TRP A 33 -9.85 -17.98 -4.77
CA TRP A 33 -10.99 -17.43 -5.51
C TRP A 33 -11.30 -15.99 -5.10
N ARG A 34 -11.42 -15.71 -3.79
CA ARG A 34 -11.60 -14.32 -3.29
C ARG A 34 -10.43 -13.41 -3.63
N SER A 35 -9.19 -13.89 -3.55
CA SER A 35 -8.01 -13.11 -3.92
C SER A 35 -8.01 -12.73 -5.40
N ARG A 36 -8.39 -13.67 -6.28
CA ARG A 36 -8.56 -13.40 -7.71
C ARG A 36 -9.69 -12.40 -7.97
N GLN A 37 -10.83 -12.53 -7.29
CA GLN A 37 -11.90 -11.53 -7.37
C GLN A 37 -11.45 -10.14 -6.91
N LEU A 38 -10.64 -10.04 -5.85
CA LEU A 38 -10.07 -8.75 -5.43
C LEU A 38 -9.14 -8.16 -6.50
N LEU A 39 -8.31 -8.99 -7.13
CA LEU A 39 -7.49 -8.55 -8.26
C LEU A 39 -8.38 -8.05 -9.41
N ASP A 40 -9.44 -8.78 -9.75
CA ASP A 40 -10.36 -8.41 -10.83
C ASP A 40 -11.19 -7.16 -10.51
N ALA A 41 -11.44 -6.88 -9.23
CA ALA A 41 -12.17 -5.71 -8.75
C ALA A 41 -11.28 -4.46 -8.57
N ALA A 42 -10.06 -4.45 -9.10
CA ALA A 42 -9.22 -3.26 -9.08
C ALA A 42 -9.92 -2.08 -9.77
N PRO A 43 -9.89 -0.87 -9.19
CA PRO A 43 -9.14 -0.46 -8.00
C PRO A 43 -9.80 -0.88 -6.67
N THR A 44 -9.08 -1.56 -5.78
CA THR A 44 -9.59 -2.05 -4.50
C THR A 44 -8.57 -1.98 -3.36
N THR A 45 -9.03 -2.07 -2.12
CA THR A 45 -8.16 -2.12 -0.93
C THR A 45 -7.84 -3.57 -0.58
N LEU A 46 -6.55 -3.93 -0.58
CA LEU A 46 -6.09 -5.25 -0.16
C LEU A 46 -5.96 -5.35 1.37
N ILE A 47 -5.37 -4.31 1.98
CA ILE A 47 -5.21 -4.21 3.43
C ILE A 47 -5.82 -2.89 3.86
N ALA A 48 -6.78 -2.95 4.78
CA ALA A 48 -7.40 -1.75 5.34
C ALA A 48 -6.43 -1.00 6.25
N GLU A 49 -5.80 -1.70 7.20
CA GLU A 49 -4.90 -1.11 8.20
C GLU A 49 -3.78 -2.09 8.56
N THR A 50 -2.53 -1.65 8.45
CA THR A 50 -1.34 -2.37 8.87
C THR A 50 -0.18 -1.41 9.13
N TRP A 51 0.96 -1.95 9.54
CA TRP A 51 2.17 -1.19 9.81
C TRP A 51 2.86 -0.83 8.50
N PHE A 52 3.49 0.34 8.46
CA PHE A 52 4.13 0.87 7.25
C PHE A 52 5.09 -0.12 6.59
N GLU A 53 5.98 -0.74 7.35
CA GLU A 53 6.93 -1.74 6.84
C GLU A 53 6.24 -2.92 6.17
N ARG A 54 5.14 -3.40 6.77
CA ARG A 54 4.36 -4.51 6.20
C ARG A 54 3.60 -4.09 4.96
N ALA A 55 3.02 -2.88 4.98
CA ALA A 55 2.31 -2.31 3.84
C ALA A 55 3.27 -2.15 2.65
N GLU A 56 4.46 -1.59 2.89
CA GLU A 56 5.49 -1.40 1.87
C GLU A 56 5.98 -2.74 1.32
N GLN A 57 6.35 -3.69 2.17
CA GLN A 57 6.82 -5.00 1.71
C GLN A 57 5.76 -5.70 0.86
N ALA A 58 4.49 -5.63 1.27
CA ALA A 58 3.39 -6.18 0.50
C ALA A 58 3.22 -5.46 -0.85
N ALA A 59 3.20 -4.12 -0.86
CA ALA A 59 3.04 -3.34 -2.09
C ALA A 59 4.20 -3.57 -3.06
N ARG A 60 5.45 -3.52 -2.60
CA ARG A 60 6.64 -3.84 -3.40
C ARG A 60 6.56 -5.23 -4.01
N ARG A 61 6.20 -6.23 -3.20
CA ARG A 61 6.09 -7.61 -3.69
C ARG A 61 5.03 -7.78 -4.78
N LEU A 62 3.93 -7.04 -4.70
CA LEU A 62 2.91 -7.03 -5.73
C LEU A 62 3.40 -6.29 -6.98
N ASN A 63 4.15 -5.20 -6.83
CA ASN A 63 4.72 -4.42 -7.95
C ASN A 63 5.79 -5.19 -8.72
N GLU A 64 6.64 -5.95 -8.02
CA GLU A 64 7.60 -6.89 -8.62
C GLU A 64 6.93 -7.95 -9.50
N LEU A 65 5.69 -8.33 -9.18
CA LEU A 65 4.89 -9.29 -9.94
C LEU A 65 4.07 -8.62 -11.07
N GLY A 66 4.27 -7.33 -11.31
CA GLY A 66 3.59 -6.57 -12.35
C GLY A 66 2.21 -6.04 -11.98
N ALA A 67 1.82 -6.08 -10.70
CA ALA A 67 0.65 -5.34 -10.23
C ALA A 67 1.01 -3.88 -9.92
N ASN A 68 0.01 -3.02 -9.72
CA ASN A 68 0.21 -1.64 -9.29
C ASN A 68 -0.47 -1.42 -7.93
N ALA A 69 0.28 -1.72 -6.88
CA ALA A 69 -0.05 -1.53 -5.48
C ALA A 69 0.55 -0.23 -4.95
N LYS A 70 -0.28 0.53 -4.24
CA LYS A 70 0.02 1.80 -3.60
C LYS A 70 -0.28 1.70 -2.10
N LEU A 71 0.40 2.51 -1.31
CA LEU A 71 0.17 2.67 0.12
C LEU A 71 -0.82 3.81 0.34
N ALA A 72 -1.77 3.63 1.25
CA ALA A 72 -2.70 4.67 1.66
C ALA A 72 -2.49 4.97 3.14
N CYS A 73 -2.12 6.19 3.50
CA CYS A 73 -2.10 6.58 4.91
C CYS A 73 -3.55 6.69 5.40
N ARG A 74 -3.91 5.98 6.47
CA ARG A 74 -5.30 5.97 6.96
C ARG A 74 -5.69 7.20 7.77
N TRP A 75 -4.73 8.06 8.10
CA TRP A 75 -5.00 9.32 8.78
C TRP A 75 -5.25 10.50 7.84
N CYS A 76 -4.63 10.54 6.66
CA CYS A 76 -4.84 11.60 5.67
C CYS A 76 -5.46 11.10 4.36
N GLU A 77 -5.75 9.79 4.27
CA GLU A 77 -6.30 9.09 3.11
C GLU A 77 -5.48 9.24 1.81
N ARG A 78 -4.25 9.77 1.91
CA ARG A 78 -3.38 9.99 0.76
C ARG A 78 -2.80 8.66 0.26
N VAL A 79 -2.93 8.44 -1.05
CA VAL A 79 -2.39 7.28 -1.75
C VAL A 79 -1.03 7.62 -2.36
N MET A 80 -0.05 6.74 -2.21
CA MET A 80 1.31 6.91 -2.71
C MET A 80 1.93 5.59 -3.17
N SER A 81 2.82 5.64 -4.15
CA SER A 81 3.58 4.45 -4.57
C SER A 81 4.78 4.26 -3.63
N PRO A 82 5.16 3.02 -3.28
CA PRO A 82 6.39 2.77 -2.53
C PRO A 82 7.66 3.08 -3.34
N GLU A 83 7.59 3.08 -4.68
CA GLU A 83 8.73 3.36 -5.58
C GLU A 83 8.83 4.82 -6.08
N ASP A 84 7.72 5.55 -6.23
CA ASP A 84 7.70 6.92 -6.79
C ASP A 84 7.84 8.04 -5.75
N CYS A 85 8.61 7.85 -4.67
CA CYS A 85 8.94 8.99 -3.81
C CYS A 85 9.87 9.96 -4.57
N PRO A 86 9.51 11.26 -4.75
CA PRO A 86 8.60 12.04 -3.93
C PRO A 86 7.36 12.52 -4.70
N VAL A 87 6.17 12.10 -4.25
CA VAL A 87 4.95 12.90 -4.50
C VAL A 87 5.15 14.20 -3.72
N GLU A 88 5.10 15.36 -4.39
CA GLU A 88 5.29 16.69 -3.78
C GLU A 88 4.73 16.74 -2.34
N PRO A 89 5.57 17.15 -1.36
CA PRO A 89 5.26 17.02 0.06
C PRO A 89 4.29 18.12 0.47
N GLU A 90 3.07 18.03 -0.02
CA GLU A 90 1.97 18.72 0.64
C GLU A 90 1.86 18.10 2.04
N PRO A 91 1.96 18.91 3.11
CA PRO A 91 1.97 18.43 4.48
C PRO A 91 0.77 17.52 4.73
N CYS A 92 1.01 16.36 5.34
CA CYS A 92 -0.03 15.44 5.74
C CYS A 92 -1.09 16.21 6.55
N SER A 93 -2.31 16.34 6.02
CA SER A 93 -3.39 17.17 6.61
C SER A 93 -4.07 16.49 7.81
N SER A 94 -3.38 15.59 8.50
CA SER A 94 -3.93 14.87 9.66
C SER A 94 -4.20 15.84 10.80
N PRO A 95 -5.41 15.85 11.40
CA PRO A 95 -5.71 16.70 12.56
C PRO A 95 -5.07 16.19 13.86
N TYR A 96 -4.44 15.00 13.84
CA TYR A 96 -3.95 14.30 15.03
C TYR A 96 -2.42 14.36 15.22
N MET A 97 -1.62 14.75 14.21
CA MET A 97 -0.15 14.78 14.28
C MET A 97 0.46 15.90 13.41
N SER A 98 1.69 16.32 13.73
CA SER A 98 2.46 17.24 12.89
C SER A 98 2.70 16.65 11.49
N PRO A 99 2.66 17.47 10.43
CA PRO A 99 2.79 17.00 9.05
C PRO A 99 4.12 16.28 8.74
N ASP A 100 5.18 16.56 9.50
CA ASP A 100 6.50 15.92 9.41
C ASP A 100 6.58 14.53 10.09
N GLY A 101 5.51 14.12 10.78
CA GLY A 101 5.41 12.85 11.48
C GLY A 101 4.94 11.68 10.60
N CYS A 102 4.43 11.96 9.40
CA CYS A 102 3.95 10.92 8.51
C CYS A 102 5.13 10.25 7.78
N PRO A 103 5.36 8.92 7.92
CA PRO A 103 6.39 8.20 7.16
C PRO A 103 6.23 8.36 5.64
N ALA A 104 5.00 8.62 5.24
CA ALA A 104 4.54 8.89 3.89
C ALA A 104 5.07 10.23 3.32
N SER A 105 5.21 11.24 4.18
CA SER A 105 5.69 12.59 3.84
C SER A 105 7.20 12.76 4.07
N ARG A 106 7.86 11.78 4.71
CA ARG A 106 9.30 11.83 4.95
C ARG A 106 10.05 11.48 3.66
N PRO A 107 10.93 12.36 3.17
CA PRO A 107 11.85 11.97 2.12
C PRO A 107 12.69 10.82 2.64
N ARG A 108 12.64 9.68 1.96
CA ARG A 108 13.50 8.53 2.26
C ARG A 108 14.90 8.86 1.75
N GLY A 109 15.64 9.59 2.58
CA GLY A 109 17.03 9.93 2.35
C GLY A 109 17.86 8.65 2.27
N ASN A 110 18.66 8.58 1.20
CA ASN A 110 19.67 7.56 0.94
C ASN A 110 20.55 7.36 2.18
N ALA A 111 20.48 6.19 2.81
CA ALA A 111 21.40 5.77 3.88
C ALA A 111 22.00 4.43 3.52
#